data_AF-A0AAF0DUL2-F1
#
_entry.id   AF-A0AAF0DUL2-F1
#
_cell.length_a   1.000
_cell.length_b   1.000
_cell.length_c   1.000
_cell.angle_alpha   90.00
_cell.angle_beta   90.00
_cell.angle_gamma   90.00
#
_symmetry.space_group_name_H-M   'P 1'
#
loop_
_entity.id
_entity.type
_entity.pdbx_description
1 polymer ?
#
loop_
_entity_poly.entity_id
_entity_poly.type
_entity_poly.pdbx_seq_one_letter_code
_entity_poly.pdbx_strand_id
1 'polypeptide(L)'
;MRDLIIRLDAEAAQGPLAPVLPQLREKWEADGATVYISTPSLVQEPQQTGIIVFERRVRSEYDPVQKLWTPLDEEQIQRESTRLHIVAPETLQDLVRRGSLAEALLRATPPALGPNVHVETPARHVLMILGLDAYFKQLRTAQHRAYTEHVRQRVLHGQSSTRLHLPSEEDARADIDKALLRLQMLHACYVVQVPQVHDAVDHLYSIACDVSIRPYKLLEGRREAPTRASRTITGPSPLATFRGARRRPFTPSRNDIPPSIR
;
A
#
# COMPACT_ATOMS: atom_id res chain seq x y z
N MET A 1 15.56 3.48 5.40
CA MET A 1 14.99 2.55 4.40
C MET A 1 16.08 1.73 3.68
N ARG A 2 17.29 1.60 4.25
CA ARG A 2 18.52 1.18 3.54
C ARG A 2 18.49 -0.24 2.96
N ASP A 3 17.78 -1.13 3.62
CA ASP A 3 17.69 -2.54 3.19
C ASP A 3 16.55 -2.76 2.20
N LEU A 4 15.74 -1.74 1.92
CA LEU A 4 14.57 -1.85 1.05
C LEU A 4 14.96 -1.63 -0.41
N ILE A 5 14.46 -2.50 -1.27
CA ILE A 5 14.50 -2.40 -2.72
C ILE A 5 13.06 -2.21 -3.20
N ILE A 6 12.82 -1.16 -3.97
CA ILE A 6 11.51 -0.82 -4.51
C ILE A 6 11.57 -1.07 -6.01
N ARG A 7 10.74 -1.98 -6.52
CA ARG A 7 10.63 -2.24 -7.96
C ARG A 7 9.30 -1.73 -8.49
N LEU A 8 9.37 -0.92 -9.52
CA LEU A 8 8.24 -0.44 -10.29
C LEU A 8 8.22 -1.14 -11.63
N ASP A 9 7.05 -1.44 -12.15
CA ASP A 9 6.89 -1.79 -13.55
C ASP A 9 6.88 -0.55 -14.45
N ALA A 10 6.89 -0.78 -15.76
CA ALA A 10 6.86 0.30 -16.74
C ALA A 10 5.54 1.07 -16.70
N GLU A 11 4.42 0.40 -16.45
CA GLU A 11 3.08 1.00 -16.42
C GLU A 11 2.92 1.97 -15.24
N ALA A 12 3.43 1.63 -14.04
CA ALA A 12 3.47 2.57 -12.92
C ALA A 12 4.36 3.77 -13.25
N ALA A 13 5.53 3.54 -13.84
CA ALA A 13 6.53 4.57 -14.07
C ALA A 13 6.15 5.54 -15.20
N GLN A 14 5.52 5.05 -16.28
CA GLN A 14 5.14 5.84 -17.45
C GLN A 14 3.68 6.31 -17.39
N GLY A 15 2.85 5.66 -16.57
CA GLY A 15 1.44 5.97 -16.41
C GLY A 15 1.17 6.95 -15.26
N PRO A 16 0.34 6.60 -14.26
CA PRO A 16 -0.20 7.57 -13.30
C PRO A 16 0.85 8.26 -12.41
N LEU A 17 2.03 7.64 -12.20
CA LEU A 17 3.08 8.23 -11.36
C LEU A 17 4.13 9.01 -12.15
N ALA A 18 4.13 8.98 -13.48
CA ALA A 18 5.10 9.68 -14.30
C ALA A 18 5.40 11.14 -13.86
N PRO A 19 4.41 11.99 -13.52
CA PRO A 19 4.69 13.38 -13.13
C PRO A 19 5.38 13.52 -11.77
N VAL A 20 5.25 12.55 -10.88
CA VAL A 20 5.73 12.61 -9.49
C VAL A 20 6.86 11.63 -9.20
N LEU A 21 7.15 10.73 -10.14
CA LEU A 21 8.17 9.70 -10.01
C LEU A 21 9.57 10.26 -9.69
N PRO A 22 10.05 11.37 -10.30
CA PRO A 22 11.35 11.93 -9.95
C PRO A 22 11.44 12.34 -8.47
N GLN A 23 10.42 13.05 -7.99
CA GLN A 23 10.35 13.50 -6.59
C GLN A 23 10.22 12.30 -5.62
N LEU A 24 9.40 11.32 -5.97
CA LEU A 24 9.21 10.12 -5.15
C LEU A 24 10.50 9.29 -5.06
N ARG A 25 11.20 9.14 -6.20
CA ARG A 25 12.48 8.45 -6.28
C ARG A 25 13.53 9.13 -5.41
N GLU A 26 13.67 10.45 -5.55
CA GLU A 26 14.58 11.25 -4.72
C GLU A 26 14.31 11.03 -3.23
N LYS A 27 13.03 11.08 -2.82
CA LYS A 27 12.63 10.89 -1.42
C LYS A 27 12.98 9.50 -0.89
N TRP A 28 12.78 8.44 -1.68
CA TRP A 28 13.13 7.08 -1.30
C TRP A 28 14.65 6.84 -1.25
N GLU A 29 15.38 7.33 -2.25
CA GLU A 29 16.83 7.19 -2.34
C GLU A 29 17.54 8.01 -1.24
N ALA A 30 17.00 9.17 -0.85
CA ALA A 30 17.51 9.97 0.27
C ALA A 30 17.51 9.18 1.61
N ASP A 31 16.53 8.30 1.82
CA ASP A 31 16.44 7.42 2.99
C ASP A 31 17.18 6.07 2.81
N GLY A 32 17.90 5.95 1.70
CA GLY A 32 18.78 4.83 1.35
C GLY A 32 18.10 3.66 0.65
N ALA A 33 16.84 3.77 0.24
CA ALA A 33 16.20 2.71 -0.55
C ALA A 33 16.86 2.61 -1.93
N THR A 34 16.86 1.40 -2.51
CA THR A 34 17.27 1.21 -3.90
C THR A 34 16.03 1.12 -4.78
N VAL A 35 15.92 1.97 -5.81
CA VAL A 35 14.75 2.02 -6.69
C VAL A 35 15.10 1.46 -8.07
N TYR A 36 14.32 0.49 -8.55
CA TYR A 36 14.44 -0.07 -9.91
C TYR A 36 13.14 0.14 -10.67
N ILE A 37 13.27 0.57 -11.93
CA ILE A 37 12.16 0.64 -12.88
C ILE A 37 12.40 -0.48 -13.89
N SER A 38 11.42 -1.35 -14.02
CA SER A 38 11.49 -2.49 -14.94
C SER A 38 11.34 -1.99 -16.37
N THR A 39 12.17 -2.50 -17.25
CA THR A 39 12.04 -2.26 -18.68
C THR A 39 10.85 -3.07 -19.21
N PRO A 40 9.99 -2.49 -20.06
CA PRO A 40 8.90 -3.24 -20.67
C PRO A 40 9.50 -4.38 -21.51
N SER A 41 9.14 -5.61 -21.17
CA SER A 41 9.54 -6.80 -21.92
C SER A 41 8.46 -7.13 -22.95
N LEU A 42 8.85 -7.40 -24.19
CA LEU A 42 7.94 -7.83 -25.26
C LEU A 42 7.26 -9.19 -24.97
N VAL A 43 7.73 -9.92 -23.96
CA VAL A 43 7.20 -11.23 -23.55
C VAL A 43 6.13 -11.09 -22.47
N GLN A 44 6.06 -9.95 -21.77
CA GLN A 44 5.07 -9.73 -20.71
C GLN A 44 3.80 -9.12 -21.31
N GLU A 45 2.64 -9.67 -20.93
CA GLU A 45 1.37 -9.04 -21.31
C GLU A 45 1.28 -7.63 -20.72
N PRO A 46 0.75 -6.66 -21.49
CA PRO A 46 0.59 -5.30 -21.01
C PRO A 46 -0.30 -5.29 -19.78
N GLN A 47 0.21 -4.74 -18.70
CA GLN A 47 -0.50 -4.70 -17.43
C GLN A 47 -1.51 -3.56 -17.47
N GLN A 48 -2.72 -3.82 -16.99
CA GLN A 48 -3.77 -2.80 -16.95
C GLN A 48 -3.59 -1.86 -15.75
N THR A 49 -2.70 -2.19 -14.80
CA THR A 49 -2.46 -1.44 -13.58
C THR A 49 -0.96 -1.36 -13.34
N GLY A 50 -0.46 -0.20 -12.91
CA GLY A 50 0.94 -0.09 -12.52
C GLY A 50 1.20 -0.83 -11.21
N ILE A 51 2.31 -1.56 -11.11
CA ILE A 51 2.67 -2.35 -9.94
C ILE A 51 3.93 -1.82 -9.28
N ILE A 52 3.88 -1.70 -7.95
CA ILE A 52 5.05 -1.51 -7.10
C ILE A 52 5.17 -2.69 -6.15
N VAL A 53 6.36 -3.29 -6.12
CA VAL A 53 6.71 -4.37 -5.19
C VAL A 53 7.90 -3.97 -4.35
N PHE A 54 7.93 -4.51 -3.14
CA PHE A 54 9.01 -4.28 -2.19
C PHE A 54 9.79 -5.58 -2.00
N GLU A 55 11.10 -5.45 -2.02
CA GLU A 55 12.06 -6.50 -1.69
C GLU A 55 12.99 -5.96 -0.61
N ARG A 56 13.66 -6.85 0.10
CA ARG A 56 14.57 -6.51 1.18
C ARG A 56 15.86 -7.28 1.08
N ARG A 57 16.97 -6.60 1.33
CA ARG A 57 18.28 -7.19 1.58
C ARG A 57 18.33 -7.72 3.01
N VAL A 58 18.45 -9.02 3.17
CA VAL A 58 18.60 -9.69 4.46
C VAL A 58 20.06 -10.11 4.59
N ARG A 59 20.72 -9.57 5.62
CA ARG A 59 22.15 -9.80 5.90
C ARG A 59 22.39 -10.57 7.19
N SER A 60 21.37 -10.67 8.03
CA SER A 60 21.47 -11.31 9.33
C SER A 60 20.11 -11.83 9.74
N GLU A 61 20.10 -12.99 10.38
CA GLU A 61 18.92 -13.58 10.99
C GLU A 61 18.98 -13.42 12.51
N TYR A 62 17.82 -13.30 13.15
CA TYR A 62 17.75 -13.22 14.60
C TYR A 62 17.67 -14.63 15.18
N ASP A 63 18.69 -15.04 15.94
CA ASP A 63 18.66 -16.30 16.71
C ASP A 63 17.89 -16.07 18.02
N PRO A 64 16.70 -16.68 18.20
CA PRO A 64 15.88 -16.49 19.40
C PRO A 64 16.47 -17.17 20.65
N VAL A 65 17.31 -18.19 20.48
CA VAL A 65 17.94 -18.92 21.59
C VAL A 65 19.11 -18.10 22.14
N GLN A 66 19.98 -17.64 21.26
CA GLN A 66 21.15 -16.84 21.65
C GLN A 66 20.80 -15.36 21.89
N LYS A 67 19.63 -14.91 21.43
CA LYS A 67 19.16 -13.51 21.45
C LYS A 67 20.12 -12.54 20.75
N LEU A 68 20.82 -13.04 19.74
CA LEU A 68 21.81 -12.31 18.95
C LEU A 68 21.42 -12.35 17.47
N TRP A 69 21.91 -11.38 16.72
CA TRP A 69 21.82 -11.40 15.28
C TRP A 69 23.01 -12.17 14.72
N THR A 70 22.75 -13.25 14.01
CA THR A 70 23.76 -14.04 13.31
C THR A 70 23.84 -13.56 11.87
N PRO A 71 25.01 -13.08 11.40
CA PRO A 71 25.17 -12.69 10.00
C PRO A 71 24.93 -13.91 9.10
N LEU A 72 24.29 -13.68 7.96
CA LEU A 72 24.19 -14.69 6.91
C LEU A 72 25.49 -14.72 6.11
N ASP A 73 25.87 -15.90 5.63
CA ASP A 73 27.07 -16.06 4.79
C ASP A 73 26.95 -15.28 3.47
N GLU A 74 25.73 -15.17 2.95
CA GLU A 74 25.41 -14.42 1.72
C GLU A 74 24.20 -13.49 1.94
N GLU A 75 24.22 -12.33 1.28
CA GLU A 75 23.09 -11.41 1.26
C GLU A 75 21.92 -12.03 0.49
N GLN A 76 20.79 -12.23 1.17
CA GLN A 76 19.58 -12.78 0.56
C GLN A 76 18.61 -11.65 0.21
N ILE A 77 17.91 -11.79 -0.91
CA ILE A 77 16.83 -10.87 -1.26
C ILE A 77 15.51 -11.54 -0.91
N GLN A 78 14.79 -11.00 0.05
CA GLN A 78 13.48 -11.50 0.46
C GLN A 78 12.39 -10.58 -0.08
N ARG A 79 11.30 -11.19 -0.57
CA ARG A 79 10.16 -10.41 -1.03
C ARG A 79 9.24 -10.04 0.11
N GLU A 80 8.86 -8.77 0.18
CA GLU A 80 7.86 -8.31 1.13
C GLU A 80 6.45 -8.69 0.67
N SER A 81 5.57 -8.95 1.65
CA SER A 81 4.20 -9.35 1.36
C SER A 81 3.34 -8.23 0.76
N THR A 82 3.76 -6.96 0.80
CA THR A 82 2.95 -5.84 0.30
C THR A 82 3.10 -5.69 -1.22
N ARG A 83 1.98 -5.65 -1.93
CA ARG A 83 1.92 -5.28 -3.36
C ARG A 83 1.03 -4.06 -3.53
N LEU A 84 1.57 -3.03 -4.18
CA LEU A 84 0.84 -1.82 -4.51
C LEU A 84 0.44 -1.84 -5.97
N HIS A 85 -0.81 -1.49 -6.23
CA HIS A 85 -1.40 -1.33 -7.55
C HIS A 85 -1.80 0.13 -7.72
N ILE A 86 -1.31 0.78 -8.76
CA ILE A 86 -1.58 2.18 -9.07
C ILE A 86 -2.46 2.25 -10.30
N VAL A 87 -3.59 2.92 -10.19
CA VAL A 87 -4.61 2.95 -11.23
C VAL A 87 -5.13 4.37 -11.45
N ALA A 88 -5.22 4.75 -12.73
CA ALA A 88 -5.91 5.96 -13.16
C ALA A 88 -7.44 5.73 -13.17
N PRO A 89 -8.27 6.76 -12.92
CA PRO A 89 -9.72 6.61 -12.81
C PRO A 89 -10.38 6.06 -14.08
N GLU A 90 -9.86 6.41 -15.25
CA GLU A 90 -10.36 5.94 -16.55
C GLU A 90 -10.17 4.43 -16.69
N THR A 91 -8.97 3.95 -16.38
CA THR A 91 -8.64 2.53 -16.39
C THR A 91 -9.45 1.77 -15.34
N LEU A 92 -9.66 2.34 -14.15
CA LEU A 92 -10.54 1.77 -13.13
C LEU A 92 -11.96 1.60 -13.65
N GLN A 93 -12.54 2.65 -14.24
CA GLN A 93 -13.89 2.60 -14.79
C GLN A 93 -14.00 1.49 -15.84
N ASP A 94 -13.03 1.38 -16.74
CA ASP A 94 -13.02 0.34 -17.77
C ASP A 94 -12.94 -1.07 -17.19
N LEU A 95 -12.10 -1.29 -16.18
CA LEU A 95 -12.00 -2.57 -15.47
C LEU A 95 -13.30 -2.94 -14.74
N VAL A 96 -13.96 -1.96 -14.13
CA VAL A 96 -15.24 -2.13 -13.45
C VAL A 96 -16.33 -2.50 -14.45
N ARG A 97 -16.42 -1.78 -15.58
CA ARG A 97 -17.39 -2.06 -16.64
C ARG A 97 -17.22 -3.44 -17.25
N ARG A 98 -15.99 -3.93 -17.36
CA ARG A 98 -15.67 -5.27 -17.86
C ARG A 98 -15.84 -6.37 -16.81
N GLY A 99 -16.01 -6.01 -15.53
CA GLY A 99 -16.06 -6.95 -14.42
C GLY A 99 -14.71 -7.63 -14.13
N SER A 100 -13.60 -7.09 -14.62
CA SER A 100 -12.27 -7.71 -14.59
C SER A 100 -11.33 -7.12 -13.54
N LEU A 101 -11.79 -6.17 -12.71
CA LEU A 101 -10.95 -5.47 -11.72
C LEU A 101 -10.19 -6.43 -10.79
N ALA A 102 -10.88 -7.38 -10.17
CA ALA A 102 -10.24 -8.33 -9.26
C ALA A 102 -9.22 -9.22 -9.99
N GLU A 103 -9.54 -9.69 -11.19
CA GLU A 103 -8.65 -10.51 -11.99
C GLU A 103 -7.37 -9.74 -12.37
N ALA A 104 -7.51 -8.49 -12.82
CA ALA A 104 -6.38 -7.63 -13.18
C ALA A 104 -5.41 -7.45 -11.99
N LEU A 105 -5.93 -7.24 -10.77
CA LEU A 105 -5.11 -7.03 -9.58
C LEU A 105 -4.47 -8.31 -9.02
N LEU A 106 -5.14 -9.45 -9.16
CA LEU A 106 -4.69 -10.72 -8.60
C LEU A 106 -3.75 -11.47 -9.55
N ARG A 107 -4.00 -11.42 -10.86
CA ARG A 107 -3.16 -12.04 -11.90
C ARG A 107 -1.98 -11.17 -12.33
N ALA A 108 -1.99 -9.90 -11.93
CA ALA A 108 -0.92 -8.95 -12.16
C ALA A 108 0.45 -9.58 -11.83
N THR A 109 1.23 -9.84 -12.88
CA THR A 109 2.53 -10.49 -12.75
C THR A 109 3.51 -9.45 -12.21
N PRO A 110 4.16 -9.72 -11.09
CA PRO A 110 5.07 -8.73 -10.55
C PRO A 110 6.28 -8.52 -11.47
N PRO A 111 6.94 -7.34 -11.38
CA PRO A 111 8.17 -7.10 -12.12
C PRO A 111 9.20 -8.20 -11.85
N ALA A 112 10.01 -8.49 -12.88
CA ALA A 112 10.93 -9.64 -12.88
C ALA A 112 11.76 -9.70 -11.59
N LEU A 113 11.77 -10.87 -10.97
CA LEU A 113 12.50 -11.13 -9.74
C LEU A 113 14.01 -11.21 -10.05
N GLY A 114 14.83 -10.75 -9.11
CA GLY A 114 16.25 -11.09 -9.12
C GLY A 114 16.46 -12.61 -8.97
N PRO A 115 17.62 -13.14 -9.34
CA PRO A 115 17.88 -14.59 -9.35
C PRO A 115 17.76 -15.29 -7.99
N ASN A 116 17.69 -14.56 -6.87
CA ASN A 116 17.74 -15.11 -5.50
C ASN A 116 16.57 -14.63 -4.61
N VAL A 117 15.36 -14.45 -5.16
CA VAL A 117 14.22 -13.93 -4.40
C VAL A 117 13.38 -15.04 -3.77
N HIS A 118 13.35 -15.10 -2.44
CA HIS A 118 12.45 -15.98 -1.71
C HIS A 118 11.04 -15.38 -1.58
N VAL A 119 10.01 -16.16 -1.90
CA VAL A 119 8.59 -15.77 -1.81
C VAL A 119 7.92 -16.57 -0.70
N GLU A 120 7.79 -15.99 0.49
CA GLU A 120 7.34 -16.75 1.68
C GLU A 120 5.90 -16.48 2.12
N THR A 121 5.19 -15.50 1.55
CA THR A 121 3.86 -15.13 2.05
C THR A 121 2.85 -14.70 0.98
N PRO A 122 1.54 -14.92 1.22
CA PRO A 122 0.49 -14.39 0.35
C PRO A 122 0.55 -12.86 0.34
N ALA A 123 0.42 -12.29 -0.85
CA ALA A 123 0.54 -10.85 -1.04
C ALA A 123 -0.67 -10.11 -0.42
N ARG A 124 -0.40 -9.07 0.37
CA ARG A 124 -1.36 -8.06 0.78
C ARG A 124 -1.45 -7.01 -0.33
N HIS A 125 -2.61 -6.92 -0.96
CA HIS A 125 -2.84 -6.01 -2.07
C HIS A 125 -3.33 -4.65 -1.57
N VAL A 126 -2.69 -3.59 -2.05
CA VAL A 126 -3.10 -2.21 -1.82
C VAL A 126 -3.38 -1.57 -3.17
N LEU A 127 -4.60 -1.11 -3.41
CA LEU A 127 -5.01 -0.38 -4.61
C LEU A 127 -4.99 1.12 -4.31
N MET A 128 -4.19 1.87 -5.06
CA MET A 128 -4.13 3.32 -5.01
C MET A 128 -4.74 3.90 -6.29
N ILE A 129 -5.77 4.75 -6.10
CA ILE A 129 -6.50 5.40 -7.19
C ILE A 129 -6.16 6.88 -7.16
N LEU A 130 -5.65 7.42 -8.27
CA LEU A 130 -5.19 8.81 -8.35
C LEU A 130 -6.22 9.67 -9.07
N GLY A 131 -6.78 10.69 -8.41
CA GLY A 131 -7.60 11.72 -9.07
C GLY A 131 -9.06 11.35 -9.33
N LEU A 132 -9.64 10.42 -8.56
CA LEU A 132 -11.01 9.94 -8.77
C LEU A 132 -12.08 11.05 -8.73
N ASP A 133 -11.97 12.00 -7.80
CA ASP A 133 -12.89 13.14 -7.71
C ASP A 133 -12.80 14.08 -8.91
N ALA A 134 -11.59 14.29 -9.43
CA ALA A 134 -11.37 15.12 -10.62
C ALA A 134 -12.01 14.45 -11.84
N TYR A 135 -11.89 13.12 -11.96
CA TYR A 135 -12.54 12.34 -13.00
C TYR A 135 -14.07 12.47 -12.97
N PHE A 136 -14.72 12.31 -11.81
CA PHE A 136 -16.18 12.49 -11.73
C PHE A 136 -16.63 13.90 -12.11
N LYS A 137 -15.90 14.94 -11.68
CA LYS A 137 -16.16 16.33 -12.10
C LYS A 137 -16.03 16.53 -13.61
N GLN A 138 -15.05 15.89 -14.24
CA GLN A 138 -14.87 15.90 -15.69
C GLN A 138 -16.03 15.20 -16.40
N LEU A 139 -16.44 14.02 -15.92
CA LEU A 139 -17.56 13.25 -16.45
C LEU A 139 -18.86 14.07 -16.42
N ARG A 140 -19.15 14.72 -15.29
CA ARG A 140 -20.28 15.64 -15.14
C ARG A 140 -20.25 16.77 -16.16
N THR A 141 -19.09 17.39 -16.30
CA THR A 141 -18.89 18.52 -17.23
C THR A 141 -19.07 18.08 -18.68
N ALA A 142 -18.57 16.90 -19.04
CA ALA A 142 -18.76 16.30 -20.35
C ALA A 142 -20.25 16.02 -20.62
N GLN A 143 -20.99 15.49 -19.64
CA GLN A 143 -22.43 15.28 -19.74
C GLN A 143 -23.20 16.59 -19.95
N HIS A 144 -22.91 17.64 -19.17
CA HIS A 144 -23.55 18.94 -19.35
C HIS A 144 -23.26 19.55 -20.74
N ARG A 145 -22.05 19.39 -21.25
CA ARG A 145 -21.67 19.84 -22.61
C ARG A 145 -22.44 19.08 -23.68
N ALA A 146 -22.47 17.75 -23.60
CA ALA A 146 -23.21 16.90 -24.55
C ALA A 146 -24.71 17.20 -24.53
N TYR A 147 -25.29 17.41 -23.35
CA TYR A 147 -26.68 17.82 -23.22
C TYR A 147 -26.94 19.19 -23.86
N THR A 148 -26.09 20.18 -23.59
CA THR A 148 -26.22 21.53 -24.15
C THR A 148 -26.09 21.52 -25.67
N GLU A 149 -25.14 20.76 -26.22
CA GLU A 149 -24.97 20.58 -27.65
C GLU A 149 -26.20 19.94 -28.29
N HIS A 150 -26.74 18.89 -27.69
CA HIS A 150 -27.96 18.24 -28.15
C HIS A 150 -29.17 19.18 -28.11
N VAL A 151 -29.33 19.98 -27.04
CA VAL A 151 -30.39 21.00 -26.97
C VAL A 151 -30.23 22.03 -28.09
N ARG A 152 -29.02 22.52 -28.34
CA ARG A 152 -28.74 23.47 -29.44
C ARG A 152 -29.06 22.86 -30.80
N GLN A 153 -28.62 21.62 -31.05
CA GLN A 153 -28.94 20.90 -32.29
C GLN A 153 -30.45 20.74 -32.46
N ARG A 154 -31.18 20.48 -31.38
CA ARG A 154 -32.65 20.37 -31.38
C ARG A 154 -33.35 21.68 -31.75
N VAL A 155 -32.89 22.81 -31.20
CA VAL A 155 -33.43 24.14 -31.54
C VAL A 155 -33.16 24.49 -33.00
N LEU A 156 -31.99 24.13 -33.53
CA LEU A 156 -31.60 24.41 -34.91
C LEU A 156 -32.26 23.50 -35.95
N HIS A 157 -32.45 22.21 -35.65
CA HIS A 157 -32.90 21.20 -36.64
C HIS A 157 -34.35 20.74 -36.46
N GLY A 158 -35.08 21.24 -35.45
CA GLY A 158 -36.52 20.98 -35.29
C GLY A 158 -36.93 19.52 -35.03
N GLN A 159 -35.96 18.60 -34.84
CA GLN A 159 -36.24 17.18 -34.62
C GLN A 159 -36.73 16.90 -33.20
N SER A 160 -37.81 16.14 -33.10
CA SER A 160 -38.49 15.80 -31.85
C SER A 160 -38.14 14.39 -31.36
N SER A 161 -37.70 14.35 -30.10
CA SER A 161 -37.79 13.26 -29.13
C SER A 161 -37.02 11.96 -29.38
N THR A 162 -35.72 12.00 -29.08
CA THR A 162 -35.03 10.86 -28.49
C THR A 162 -34.51 11.29 -27.12
N ARG A 163 -34.98 10.64 -26.04
CA ARG A 163 -34.40 10.79 -24.71
C ARG A 163 -33.05 10.08 -24.74
N LEU A 164 -31.97 10.84 -24.78
CA LEU A 164 -30.63 10.28 -24.63
C LEU A 164 -30.46 9.86 -23.16
N HIS A 165 -30.31 8.56 -22.93
CA HIS A 165 -29.80 8.06 -21.66
C HIS A 165 -28.27 8.15 -21.73
N LEU A 166 -27.71 9.29 -21.34
CA LEU A 166 -26.28 9.34 -21.08
C LEU A 166 -26.01 8.54 -19.79
N PRO A 167 -24.96 7.71 -19.72
CA PRO A 167 -24.56 7.08 -18.47
C PRO A 167 -24.26 8.19 -17.46
N SER A 168 -24.98 8.20 -16.34
CA SER A 168 -24.89 9.27 -15.33
C SER A 168 -23.58 9.17 -14.57
N GLU A 169 -23.07 10.31 -14.08
CA GLU A 169 -21.95 10.33 -13.13
C GLU A 169 -22.28 9.47 -11.92
N GLU A 170 -23.54 9.52 -11.49
CA GLU A 170 -24.07 8.75 -10.36
C GLU A 170 -23.99 7.24 -10.62
N ASP A 171 -24.30 6.80 -11.84
CA ASP A 171 -24.22 5.38 -12.22
C ASP A 171 -22.76 4.89 -12.18
N ALA A 172 -21.86 5.66 -12.80
CA ALA A 172 -20.43 5.33 -12.83
C ALA A 172 -19.84 5.27 -11.42
N ARG A 173 -20.20 6.24 -10.56
CA ARG A 173 -19.77 6.27 -9.17
C ARG A 173 -20.31 5.09 -8.37
N ALA A 174 -21.60 4.78 -8.51
CA ALA A 174 -22.21 3.64 -7.83
C ALA A 174 -21.57 2.30 -8.23
N ASP A 175 -21.25 2.15 -9.52
CA ASP A 175 -20.57 0.95 -10.04
C ASP A 175 -19.15 0.81 -9.49
N ILE A 176 -18.37 1.90 -9.48
CA ILE A 176 -17.03 1.93 -8.88
C ILE A 176 -17.11 1.59 -7.39
N ASP A 177 -17.96 2.28 -6.62
CA ASP A 177 -18.05 2.08 -5.17
C ASP A 177 -18.45 0.63 -4.83
N LYS A 178 -19.39 0.06 -5.58
CA LYS A 178 -19.79 -1.36 -5.46
C LYS A 178 -18.64 -2.31 -5.78
N ALA A 179 -17.86 -2.03 -6.82
CA ALA A 179 -16.72 -2.85 -7.20
C ALA A 179 -15.58 -2.78 -6.16
N LEU A 180 -15.27 -1.58 -5.66
CA LEU A 180 -14.26 -1.37 -4.61
C LEU A 180 -14.67 -2.06 -3.30
N LEU A 181 -15.94 -1.96 -2.91
CA LEU A 181 -16.45 -2.66 -1.72
C LEU A 181 -16.33 -4.18 -1.87
N ARG A 182 -16.72 -4.73 -3.03
CA ARG A 182 -16.55 -6.17 -3.31
C ARG A 182 -15.10 -6.60 -3.24
N LEU A 183 -14.18 -5.79 -3.77
CA LEU A 183 -12.75 -6.05 -3.73
C LEU A 183 -12.21 -6.09 -2.29
N GLN A 184 -12.64 -5.15 -1.45
CA GLN A 184 -12.28 -5.12 -0.02
C GLN A 184 -12.82 -6.35 0.73
N MET A 185 -14.08 -6.72 0.50
CA MET A 185 -14.73 -7.83 1.19
C MET A 185 -14.20 -9.21 0.77
N LEU A 186 -13.99 -9.44 -0.53
CA LEU A 186 -13.65 -10.76 -1.07
C LEU A 186 -12.15 -11.04 -1.12
N HIS A 187 -11.34 -9.99 -1.30
CA HIS A 187 -9.90 -10.15 -1.58
C HIS A 187 -9.01 -9.46 -0.55
N ALA A 188 -9.58 -8.92 0.53
CA ALA A 188 -8.85 -8.19 1.58
C ALA A 188 -7.91 -7.11 1.01
N CYS A 189 -8.31 -6.48 -0.10
CA CYS A 189 -7.53 -5.44 -0.74
C CYS A 189 -7.76 -4.11 -0.01
N TYR A 190 -6.69 -3.42 0.35
CA TYR A 190 -6.79 -2.09 0.93
C TYR A 190 -6.88 -1.03 -0.16
N VAL A 191 -7.89 -0.16 -0.11
CA VAL A 191 -8.11 0.86 -1.14
C VAL A 191 -7.72 2.23 -0.59
N VAL A 192 -6.88 2.94 -1.33
CA VAL A 192 -6.43 4.31 -1.03
C VAL A 192 -6.84 5.19 -2.19
N GLN A 193 -7.69 6.18 -1.92
CA GLN A 193 -8.04 7.21 -2.90
C GLN A 193 -7.18 8.43 -2.62
N VAL A 194 -6.45 8.88 -3.63
CA VAL A 194 -5.58 10.05 -3.55
C VAL A 194 -6.18 11.12 -4.46
N PRO A 195 -6.58 12.29 -3.94
CA PRO A 195 -7.30 13.29 -4.72
C PRO A 195 -6.40 13.94 -5.77
N GLN A 196 -5.12 14.15 -5.47
CA GLN A 196 -4.16 14.77 -6.37
C GLN A 196 -2.90 13.91 -6.51
N VAL A 197 -2.33 13.85 -7.71
CA VAL A 197 -1.19 12.97 -8.00
C VAL A 197 0.03 13.31 -7.13
N HIS A 198 0.23 14.58 -6.74
CA HIS A 198 1.34 14.98 -5.87
C HIS A 198 1.23 14.43 -4.45
N ASP A 199 0.01 14.30 -3.92
CA ASP A 199 -0.22 13.69 -2.59
C ASP A 199 0.20 12.21 -2.58
N ALA A 200 0.22 11.56 -3.75
CA ALA A 200 0.64 10.17 -3.88
C ALA A 200 2.09 9.98 -3.41
N VAL A 201 2.94 11.02 -3.50
CA VAL A 201 4.33 10.97 -3.02
C VAL A 201 4.38 10.66 -1.53
N ASP A 202 3.56 11.35 -0.73
CA ASP A 202 3.55 11.18 0.72
C ASP A 202 2.90 9.86 1.13
N HIS A 203 1.84 9.46 0.44
CA HIS A 203 1.20 8.16 0.69
C HIS A 203 2.14 6.99 0.35
N LEU A 204 2.78 7.01 -0.82
CA LEU A 204 3.70 5.95 -1.24
C LEU A 204 4.97 5.91 -0.38
N TYR A 205 5.48 7.07 0.02
CA TYR A 205 6.58 7.17 0.97
C TYR A 205 6.21 6.58 2.34
N SER A 206 5.05 6.94 2.88
CA SER A 206 4.55 6.41 4.16
C SER A 206 4.41 4.88 4.13
N ILE A 207 3.85 4.34 3.04
CA ILE A 207 3.74 2.88 2.84
C ILE A 207 5.12 2.23 2.80
N ALA A 208 6.08 2.82 2.08
CA ALA A 208 7.45 2.31 2.04
C ALA A 208 8.11 2.32 3.44
N CYS A 209 7.88 3.37 4.24
CA CYS A 209 8.33 3.45 5.62
C CYS A 209 7.73 2.32 6.49
N ASP A 210 6.43 2.10 6.39
CA ASP A 210 5.74 1.04 7.13
C ASP A 210 6.22 -0.36 6.73
N VAL A 211 6.46 -0.59 5.44
CA VAL A 211 7.08 -1.84 4.97
C VAL A 211 8.49 -1.96 5.52
N SER A 212 9.28 -0.89 5.50
CA SER A 212 10.66 -0.90 5.97
C SER A 212 10.80 -1.31 7.44
N ILE A 213 9.87 -0.87 8.31
CA ILE A 213 9.92 -1.13 9.76
C ILE A 213 9.21 -2.41 10.19
N ARG A 214 8.37 -3.01 9.32
CA ARG A 214 7.52 -4.16 9.64
C ARG A 214 8.26 -5.34 10.27
N PRO A 215 9.42 -5.81 9.76
CA PRO A 215 10.12 -6.94 10.35
C PRO A 215 10.49 -6.71 11.82
N TYR A 216 10.92 -5.49 12.16
CA TYR A 216 11.28 -5.14 13.53
C TYR A 216 10.05 -5.12 14.45
N LYS A 217 8.91 -4.58 13.99
CA LYS A 217 7.65 -4.61 14.74
C LYS A 217 7.15 -6.04 14.98
N LEU A 218 7.31 -6.92 13.99
CA LEU A 218 6.94 -8.34 14.13
C LEU A 218 7.83 -9.06 15.15
N LEU A 219 9.12 -8.73 15.19
CA LEU A 219 10.03 -9.25 16.21
C LEU A 219 9.64 -8.75 17.60
N GLU A 220 9.36 -7.45 17.79
CA GLU A 220 8.90 -6.90 19.08
C GLU A 220 7.63 -7.56 19.62
N GLY A 221 6.73 -8.00 18.73
CA GLY A 221 5.52 -8.73 19.10
C GLY A 221 5.77 -10.17 19.57
N ARG A 222 6.95 -10.75 19.29
CA ARG A 222 7.31 -12.09 19.76
C ARG A 222 7.78 -12.02 21.21
N ARG A 223 7.37 -12.98 22.03
CA ARG A 223 7.79 -13.08 23.45
C ARG A 223 9.30 -13.22 23.62
N GLU A 224 9.99 -13.68 22.58
CA GLU A 224 11.43 -13.93 22.54
C GLU A 224 12.26 -12.68 22.21
N ALA A 225 11.61 -11.56 21.87
CA ALA A 225 12.28 -10.33 21.48
C ALA A 225 13.24 -9.81 22.57
N PRO A 226 14.33 -9.14 22.19
CA PRO A 226 15.15 -8.41 23.15
C PRO A 226 14.27 -7.36 23.82
N THR A 227 14.05 -7.50 25.13
CA THR A 227 13.34 -6.48 25.91
C THR A 227 14.04 -5.14 25.72
N ARG A 228 13.27 -4.12 25.31
CA ARG A 228 13.77 -2.75 25.14
C ARG A 228 14.44 -2.32 26.45
N ALA A 229 15.77 -2.30 26.48
CA ALA A 229 16.51 -1.76 27.60
C ALA A 229 16.21 -0.26 27.63
N SER A 230 15.41 0.18 28.59
CA SER A 230 15.24 1.59 28.87
C SER A 230 16.61 2.12 29.28
N ARG A 231 17.27 2.85 28.38
CA ARG A 231 18.41 3.70 28.75
C ARG A 231 17.87 4.79 29.67
N THR A 232 17.78 4.51 30.97
CA THR A 232 17.89 5.56 31.96
C THR A 232 19.34 6.04 31.89
N ILE A 233 19.54 7.21 31.28
CA ILE A 233 20.79 7.95 31.38
C ILE A 233 20.95 8.31 32.86
N THR A 234 21.60 7.43 33.62
CA THR A 234 22.19 7.77 34.90
C THR A 234 23.69 7.75 34.69
N GLY A 235 24.33 8.87 35.05
CA GLY A 235 25.74 9.18 34.82
C GLY A 235 26.74 8.21 35.44
N PRO A 236 28.03 8.59 35.46
CA PRO A 236 29.13 7.66 35.55
C PRO A 236 29.26 7.11 36.97
N SER A 237 29.01 5.82 37.16
CA SER A 237 29.50 5.10 38.33
C SER A 237 29.89 3.67 37.92
N PRO A 238 31.09 3.18 38.31
CA PRO A 238 31.68 1.98 37.72
C PRO A 238 31.28 0.67 38.42
N LEU A 239 30.37 0.69 39.39
CA LEU A 239 30.01 -0.50 40.18
C LEU A 239 28.51 -0.49 40.52
N ALA A 240 27.68 -1.01 39.62
CA ALA A 240 26.32 -1.39 39.96
C ALA A 240 25.96 -2.69 39.22
N THR A 241 26.28 -3.81 39.85
CA THR A 241 25.72 -5.13 39.53
C THR A 241 24.19 -5.05 39.57
N PHE A 242 23.59 -5.30 38.41
CA PHE A 242 22.17 -5.20 38.14
C PHE A 242 21.42 -6.41 38.73
N ARG A 243 20.59 -6.22 39.77
CA ARG A 243 19.56 -7.18 40.17
C ARG A 243 18.20 -6.66 39.71
N GLY A 244 17.70 -7.16 38.59
CA GLY A 244 16.36 -6.86 38.09
C GLY A 244 15.28 -7.60 38.87
N ALA A 245 14.83 -7.05 40.00
CA ALA A 245 13.59 -7.47 40.64
C ALA A 245 12.44 -6.56 40.19
N ARG A 246 11.71 -6.95 39.13
CA ARG A 246 10.38 -6.37 38.87
C ARG A 246 9.41 -6.93 39.91
N ARG A 247 9.18 -6.19 41.00
CA ARG A 247 7.93 -6.34 41.77
C ARG A 247 6.78 -5.93 40.85
N ARG A 248 5.89 -6.88 40.53
CA ARG A 248 4.61 -6.56 39.89
C ARG A 248 3.79 -5.70 40.85
N PRO A 249 3.04 -4.68 40.38
CA PRO A 249 2.07 -4.01 41.22
C PRO A 249 0.95 -5.00 41.58
N PHE A 250 0.69 -5.11 42.87
CA PHE A 250 -0.36 -5.93 43.46
C PHE A 250 -1.71 -5.27 43.12
N THR A 251 -2.54 -5.94 42.31
CA THR A 251 -3.95 -5.58 42.16
C THR A 251 -4.73 -6.29 43.26
N PRO A 252 -5.35 -5.59 44.23
CA PRO A 252 -6.20 -6.25 45.21
C PRO A 252 -7.45 -6.81 44.51
N SER A 253 -7.67 -8.11 44.69
CA SER A 253 -8.86 -8.83 44.24
C SER A 253 -10.08 -8.40 45.07
N ARG A 254 -11.24 -8.26 44.42
CA ARG A 254 -12.49 -7.73 45.01
C ARG A 254 -13.22 -8.74 45.92
N ASN A 255 -12.53 -9.74 46.47
CA ASN A 255 -13.12 -10.82 47.27
C ASN A 255 -12.60 -10.94 48.71
N ASP A 256 -11.81 -9.98 49.20
CA ASP A 256 -11.40 -9.96 50.61
C ASP A 256 -12.37 -9.10 51.43
N ILE A 257 -13.60 -9.58 51.63
CA ILE A 257 -14.50 -9.10 52.70
C ILE A 257 -14.69 -10.25 53.69
N PRO A 258 -14.13 -10.18 54.90
CA PRO A 258 -14.43 -11.16 55.94
C PRO A 258 -15.87 -10.96 56.45
N PRO A 259 -16.59 -12.05 56.78
CA PRO A 259 -17.92 -11.95 57.34
C PRO A 259 -17.84 -11.57 58.82
N SER A 260 -18.88 -10.85 59.27
CA SER A 260 -19.28 -10.60 60.66
C SER A 260 -18.45 -9.60 61.48
N ILE A 261 -19.05 -8.46 61.83
CA ILE A 261 -19.56 -8.17 63.19
C ILE A 261 -20.89 -7.41 63.05
N ARG A 262 -21.84 -7.79 63.91
CA ARG A 262 -23.22 -7.33 64.16
C ARG A 262 -23.62 -5.92 63.71
#